data_AF-A0A2C9UU08-F1
#
_entry.id   AF-A0A2C9UU08-F1
#
_cell.length_a   1.000
_cell.length_b   1.000
_cell.length_c   1.000
_cell.angle_alpha   90.00
_cell.angle_beta   90.00
_cell.angle_gamma   90.00
#
_symmetry.space_group_name_H-M   'P 1'
#
loop_
_entity.id
_entity.type
_entity.pdbx_description
1 polymer ?
#
loop_
_entity_poly.entity_id
_entity_poly.type
_entity_poly.pdbx_seq_one_letter_code
_entity_poly.pdbx_strand_id
1 'polypeptide(L)' 'MVCFCFLVDQTRKVRRSKPAAGTCSRCGGGASVADMKTSTRFCCVPFYCLF' A
#
# COMPACT_ATOMS: atom_id res chain seq x y z
N MET A 1 -10.83 -29.28 -2.34
CA MET A 1 -9.69 -28.48 -1.88
C MET A 1 -10.23 -27.13 -1.42
N VAL A 2 -10.28 -26.90 -0.11
CA VAL A 2 -10.73 -25.62 0.46
C VAL A 2 -9.47 -24.83 0.77
N CYS A 3 -9.33 -23.61 0.26
CA CYS A 3 -8.21 -22.74 0.58
C CYS A 3 -8.71 -21.62 1.48
N PHE A 4 -8.11 -21.48 2.66
CA PHE A 4 -8.31 -20.29 3.49
C PHE A 4 -7.33 -19.21 3.04
N CYS A 5 -7.86 -18.08 2.58
CA CYS A 5 -7.09 -16.90 2.23
C CYS A 5 -7.13 -15.92 3.42
N PHE A 6 -6.04 -15.82 4.16
CA PHE A 6 -5.90 -14.85 5.23
C PHE A 6 -5.21 -13.60 4.69
N LEU A 7 -5.79 -12.43 4.98
CA LEU A 7 -5.10 -11.16 4.77
C LEU A 7 -4.05 -11.05 5.88
N VAL A 8 -2.78 -11.24 5.52
CA VAL A 8 -1.68 -11.27 6.49
C VAL A 8 -1.11 -9.88 6.72
N ASP A 9 -0.98 -9.11 5.65
CA ASP A 9 -0.36 -7.80 5.73
C ASP A 9 -0.94 -6.86 4.68
N GLN A 10 -1.23 -5.63 5.09
CA GLN A 10 -1.61 -4.53 4.21
C GLN A 10 -0.70 -3.35 4.48
N THR A 11 0.45 -3.31 3.80
CA THR A 11 1.41 -2.22 3.95
C THR A 11 1.12 -1.10 2.96
N ARG A 12 1.00 0.14 3.47
CA ARG A 12 0.94 1.35 2.63
C ARG A 12 2.37 1.82 2.31
N LYS A 13 2.75 1.85 1.04
CA LYS A 13 4.10 2.22 0.58
C LYS A 13 4.05 3.46 -0.30
N VAL A 14 4.99 4.37 -0.12
CA VAL A 14 5.20 5.50 -1.05
C VAL A 14 5.86 4.95 -2.30
N ARG A 15 5.20 5.07 -3.46
CA ARG A 15 5.72 4.63 -4.75
C ARG A 15 6.55 5.73 -5.40
N ARG A 16 6.12 6.98 -5.27
CA ARG A 16 6.79 8.14 -5.84
C ARG A 16 6.39 9.40 -5.08
N SER A 17 7.25 10.40 -5.05
CA SER A 17 6.90 11.73 -4.57
C SER A 17 7.08 12.71 -5.73
N LYS A 18 6.10 13.59 -5.93
CA LYS A 18 6.19 14.71 -6.87
C LYS A 18 5.97 16.00 -6.09
N PRO A 19 6.72 17.07 -6.37
CA PRO A 19 6.41 18.38 -5.80
C PRO A 19 4.99 18.77 -6.22
N ALA A 20 4.18 19.22 -5.26
CA ALA A 20 2.88 19.80 -5.54
C ALA A 20 3.08 21.13 -6.28
N ALA A 21 2.20 21.44 -7.23
CA ALA A 21 2.24 22.72 -7.91
C ALA A 21 1.93 23.85 -6.91
N GLY A 22 2.84 24.83 -6.82
CA GLY A 22 2.69 26.00 -5.95
C GLY A 22 3.52 25.91 -4.67
N THR A 23 4.20 27.01 -4.36
CA THR A 23 4.83 27.25 -3.07
C THR A 23 3.94 28.17 -2.23
N CYS A 24 3.95 27.97 -0.92
CA CYS A 24 3.26 28.84 0.03
C CYS A 24 3.83 30.27 -0.08
N SER A 25 3.05 31.21 -0.60
CA SER A 25 3.49 32.61 -0.74
C SER A 25 3.78 33.30 0.59
N ARG A 26 3.22 32.81 1.70
CA ARG A 26 3.51 33.32 3.06
C ARG A 26 4.79 32.75 3.68
N CYS A 27 5.16 31.52 3.35
CA CYS A 27 6.14 30.75 4.12
C CYS A 27 7.26 30.13 3.27
N GLY A 28 7.20 30.26 1.94
CA GLY A 28 8.16 29.69 0.99
C GLY A 28 8.11 28.16 0.87
N GLY A 29 7.42 27.47 1.78
CA GLY A 29 7.32 26.01 1.80
C GLY A 29 6.55 25.46 0.62
N GLY A 30 7.10 24.44 -0.05
CA GLY A 30 6.39 23.64 -1.06
C GLY A 30 5.75 22.41 -0.42
N ALA A 31 4.57 22.02 -0.89
CA ALA A 31 4.01 20.72 -0.56
C ALA A 31 4.55 19.65 -1.52
N SER A 32 4.67 18.41 -1.07
CA SER A 32 5.02 17.27 -1.93
C SER A 32 3.87 16.29 -1.90
N VAL A 33 3.37 15.89 -3.07
CA VAL A 33 2.35 14.84 -3.18
C VAL A 33 3.07 13.50 -3.29
N ALA A 34 2.83 12.63 -2.32
CA ALA A 34 3.30 11.25 -2.35
C ALA A 34 2.24 10.35 -3.03
N ASP A 35 2.60 9.75 -4.16
CA ASP A 35 1.87 8.63 -4.76
C ASP A 35 1.99 7.43 -3.82
N MET A 36 0.87 7.05 -3.20
CA MET A 36 0.81 5.91 -2.29
C MET A 36 0.26 4.67 -2.99
N LYS A 37 0.90 3.52 -2.76
CA LYS A 37 0.41 2.21 -3.20
C LYS A 37 0.18 1.33 -1.97
N THR A 38 -1.00 0.74 -1.87
CA THR A 38 -1.29 -0.28 -0.86
C THR A 38 -0.86 -1.64 -1.40
N SER A 39 0.00 -2.33 -0.65
CA SER A 39 0.48 -3.68 -0.95
C SER A 39 -0.17 -4.66 0.00
N THR A 40 -1.15 -5.42 -0.47
CA THR A 40 -1.79 -6.52 0.28
C THR A 40 -1.06 -7.83 0.02
N ARG A 41 -0.67 -8.54 1.08
CA ARG A 41 -0.19 -9.92 1.03
C ARG A 41 -1.27 -10.83 1.62
N PHE A 42 -1.69 -11.80 0.83
CA PHE A 42 -2.57 -12.87 1.26
C PHE A 42 -1.75 -14.14 1.48
N CYS A 43 -2.00 -14.84 2.57
CA CYS A 43 -1.51 -16.19 2.76
C CYS A 43 -2.63 -17.16 2.42
N CYS A 44 -2.39 -18.01 1.43
CA CYS A 44 -3.28 -19.09 1.04
C CYS A 44 -2.77 -20.37 1.67
N VAL A 45 -3.50 -20.90 2.66
CA VAL A 45 -3.16 -22.20 3.25
C VAL A 45 -3.98 -23.27 2.53
N PRO A 46 -3.35 -24.13 1.71
CA PRO A 46 -4.06 -25.20 1.04
C PRO A 46 -4.46 -26.26 2.07
N PHE A 47 -5.76 -26.44 2.26
CA PHE A 47 -6.28 -27.58 3.01
C PHE A 47 -6.32 -28.77 2.05
N TYR A 48 -5.34 -29.66 2.17
CA TYR A 48 -5.49 -31.02 1.65
C TYR A 48 -6.42 -31.73 2.64
N CYS A 49 -7.68 -31.92 2.28
CA CYS A 49 -8.49 -32.90 3.00
C CYS A 49 -7.90 -34.26 2.64
N LEU A 50 -6.98 -34.76 3.48
CA LEU A 50 -6.60 -36.17 3.46
C LEU A 50 -7.86 -36.95 3.84
N PHE A 51 -8.50 -37.53 2.84
CA PHE A 51 -9.44 -38.63 2.97
C PHE A 51 -8.90 -39.78 2.14
#